data_AF-A0A1Y2HZ46-F1
#
_entry.id   AF-A0A1Y2HZ46-F1
#
_cell.length_a   1.000
_cell.length_b   1.000
_cell.length_c   1.000
_cell.angle_alpha   90.00
_cell.angle_beta   90.00
_cell.angle_gamma   90.00
#
_symmetry.space_group_name_H-M   'P 1'
#
loop_
_entity.id
_entity.type
_entity.pdbx_description
1 polymer ?
#
loop_
_entity_poly.entity_id
_entity_poly.type
_entity_poly.pdbx_seq_one_letter_code
_entity_poly.pdbx_strand_id
1 'polypeptide(L)'
;MTREQLLEEVKKVQAELTTEREERNYFQLERARFVASTWDKIMSLWEITKHELGENKAMLLNKDRELEEQEEKHQVEIKVYKQKVKHLLYEYQNNVAHLQTSHTKSLTQTGTEHDEQQSVLRKDKRALKLELKELELSHEDVVRNLKSKHDAEINALRVDFERRAKELQTKYDKKMKSIRDDLELRRKNEIHEIEERKNGQINALMKNHEKAFSEIKNYYNDITLNNLALINSLKEQVEEMKKKEERNEKLMADIVAENKRLSEPLQQALADGESLRKQLGNYQKDKMSLQNSKARLKVLEESHKSLQWEHEVLQQRFAQVQKERDDLYNQFLSRVVEVQQKTGFKNLMLEKKLEALRTSLEKKDIQLHELLAQSHVDPATAASISKKLDEIIDAKNLQIRELQLDLARVTKAHNDLIRTFQAKMVENGIPIDDLTLKPLVTNATILPVVSLK
;
A
#
# COMPACT_ATOMS: atom_id res chain seq x y z
N MET A 1 23.35 -26.95 265.45
CA MET A 1 22.05 -26.83 266.15
C MET A 1 21.55 -28.21 266.58
N THR A 2 20.88 -28.27 267.74
CA THR A 2 20.24 -29.46 268.31
C THR A 2 19.21 -30.09 267.37
N ARG A 3 18.96 -31.39 267.57
CA ARG A 3 18.29 -32.35 266.68
C ARG A 3 17.04 -31.87 265.92
N GLU A 4 16.26 -30.93 266.46
CA GLU A 4 15.11 -30.34 265.76
C GLU A 4 15.50 -29.59 264.50
N GLN A 5 16.70 -29.02 264.47
CA GLN A 5 17.11 -28.16 263.37
C GLN A 5 17.75 -28.92 262.20
N LEU A 6 18.01 -30.22 262.38
CA LEU A 6 18.34 -31.17 261.31
C LEU A 6 17.09 -31.76 260.66
N LEU A 7 15.95 -31.78 261.36
CA LEU A 7 14.69 -32.31 260.82
C LEU A 7 13.99 -31.31 259.88
N GLU A 8 14.17 -30.00 260.10
CA GLU A 8 13.59 -28.97 259.24
C GLU A 8 14.34 -28.82 257.90
N GLU A 9 15.67 -28.99 257.88
CA GLU A 9 16.46 -28.94 256.63
C GLU A 9 16.18 -30.13 255.69
N VAL A 10 15.90 -31.32 256.22
CA VAL A 10 15.58 -32.50 255.40
C VAL A 10 14.26 -32.33 254.64
N LYS A 11 13.26 -31.69 255.24
CA LYS A 11 11.98 -31.39 254.56
C LYS A 11 12.15 -30.42 253.40
N LYS A 12 13.03 -29.44 253.53
CA LYS A 12 13.26 -28.43 252.49
C LYS A 12 13.94 -29.03 251.26
N VAL A 13 14.93 -29.90 251.47
CA VAL A 13 15.65 -30.60 250.38
C VAL A 13 14.73 -31.61 249.65
N GLN A 14 13.79 -32.23 250.35
CA GLN A 14 12.83 -33.15 249.72
C GLN A 14 11.82 -32.44 248.81
N ALA A 15 11.40 -31.22 249.15
CA ALA A 15 10.50 -30.43 248.31
C ALA A 15 11.21 -29.90 247.04
N GLU A 16 12.46 -29.44 247.15
CA GLU A 16 13.26 -28.98 246.01
C GLU A 16 13.57 -30.10 245.00
N LEU A 17 13.72 -31.35 245.48
CA LEU A 17 13.93 -32.51 244.60
C LEU A 17 12.70 -32.86 243.75
N THR A 18 11.48 -32.62 244.25
CA THR A 18 10.24 -32.89 243.52
C THR A 18 10.01 -31.91 242.37
N THR A 19 10.29 -30.62 242.58
CA THR A 19 10.07 -29.58 241.57
C THR A 19 10.99 -29.74 240.35
N GLU A 20 12.28 -30.02 240.58
CA GLU A 20 13.26 -30.27 239.50
C GLU A 20 12.93 -31.53 238.67
N ARG A 21 12.28 -32.53 239.28
CA ARG A 21 11.83 -33.72 238.55
C ARG A 21 10.70 -33.42 237.58
N GLU A 22 9.80 -32.49 237.91
CA GLU A 22 8.68 -32.12 237.04
C GLU A 22 9.16 -31.28 235.85
N GLU A 23 10.08 -30.34 236.06
CA GLU A 23 10.64 -29.52 234.97
C GLU A 23 11.44 -30.34 233.96
N ARG A 24 12.27 -31.28 234.42
CA ARG A 24 12.98 -32.20 233.52
C ARG A 24 12.03 -33.00 232.63
N ASN A 25 10.88 -33.42 233.18
CA ASN A 25 9.92 -34.24 232.47
C ASN A 25 9.19 -33.44 231.37
N TYR A 26 8.87 -32.16 231.65
CA TYR A 26 8.27 -31.25 230.67
C TYR A 26 9.17 -31.04 229.45
N PHE A 27 10.45 -30.71 229.65
CA PHE A 27 11.38 -30.46 228.54
C PHE A 27 11.70 -31.70 227.69
N GLN A 28 11.65 -32.91 228.28
CA GLN A 28 11.83 -34.14 227.51
C GLN A 28 10.68 -34.39 226.52
N LEU A 29 9.43 -34.12 226.93
CA LEU A 29 8.25 -34.29 226.08
C LEU A 29 8.25 -33.30 224.91
N GLU A 30 8.66 -32.05 225.15
CA GLU A 30 8.71 -31.01 224.11
C GLU A 30 9.77 -31.33 223.05
N ARG A 31 10.94 -31.85 223.47
CA ARG A 31 12.00 -32.29 222.56
C ARG A 31 11.55 -33.49 221.71
N ALA A 32 10.83 -34.44 222.30
CA ALA A 32 10.29 -35.59 221.57
C ALA A 32 9.25 -35.17 220.51
N ARG A 33 8.36 -34.23 220.84
CA ARG A 33 7.35 -33.70 219.91
C ARG A 33 7.99 -32.96 218.72
N PHE A 34 9.03 -32.17 218.95
CA PHE A 34 9.74 -31.47 217.88
C PHE A 34 10.48 -32.43 216.93
N VAL A 35 11.12 -33.47 217.48
CA VAL A 35 11.80 -34.50 216.68
C VAL A 35 10.82 -35.32 215.85
N ALA A 36 9.64 -35.66 216.39
CA ALA A 36 8.62 -36.40 215.63
C ALA A 36 8.08 -35.58 214.44
N SER A 37 7.73 -34.32 214.66
CA SER A 37 7.21 -33.43 213.61
C SER A 37 8.22 -33.17 212.49
N THR A 38 9.50 -33.00 212.83
CA THR A 38 10.56 -32.82 211.84
C THR A 38 10.84 -34.10 211.05
N TRP A 39 10.78 -35.26 211.71
CA TRP A 39 10.91 -36.56 211.05
C TRP A 39 9.79 -36.82 210.02
N ASP A 40 8.53 -36.59 210.38
CA ASP A 40 7.39 -36.79 209.47
C ASP A 40 7.49 -35.89 208.23
N LYS A 41 7.97 -34.66 208.38
CA LYS A 41 8.15 -33.72 207.26
C LYS A 41 9.28 -34.14 206.33
N ILE A 42 10.38 -34.66 206.88
CA ILE A 42 11.49 -35.19 206.07
C ILE A 42 11.07 -36.47 205.35
N MET A 43 10.33 -37.38 206.02
CA MET A 43 9.84 -38.61 205.40
C MET A 43 8.87 -38.31 204.25
N SER A 44 7.93 -37.38 204.42
CA SER A 44 7.00 -36.97 203.34
C SER A 44 7.75 -36.38 202.13
N LEU A 45 8.75 -35.52 202.34
CA LEU A 45 9.56 -34.97 201.24
C LEU A 45 10.37 -36.06 200.53
N TRP A 46 10.90 -37.03 201.27
CA TRP A 46 11.61 -38.17 200.70
C TRP A 46 10.69 -39.06 199.87
N GLU A 47 9.47 -39.35 200.33
CA GLU A 47 8.50 -40.12 199.55
C GLU A 47 8.07 -39.41 198.26
N ILE A 48 7.79 -38.11 198.33
CA ILE A 48 7.45 -37.29 197.15
C ILE A 48 8.59 -37.32 196.14
N THR A 49 9.81 -36.98 196.55
CA THR A 49 10.97 -36.96 195.64
C THR A 49 11.31 -38.34 195.09
N LYS A 50 11.11 -39.41 195.87
CA LYS A 50 11.25 -40.79 195.38
C LYS A 50 10.20 -41.15 194.33
N HIS A 51 8.95 -40.71 194.52
CA HIS A 51 7.88 -40.92 193.56
C HIS A 51 8.14 -40.13 192.26
N GLU A 52 8.46 -38.83 192.37
CA GLU A 52 8.82 -37.98 191.24
C GLU A 52 10.03 -38.51 190.46
N LEU A 53 11.03 -39.07 191.15
CA LEU A 53 12.16 -39.74 190.50
C LEU A 53 11.70 -41.00 189.72
N GLY A 54 10.77 -41.76 190.27
CA GLY A 54 10.18 -42.92 189.61
C GLY A 54 9.38 -42.54 188.36
N GLU A 55 8.53 -41.52 188.45
CA GLU A 55 7.76 -41.00 187.32
C GLU A 55 8.66 -40.44 186.22
N ASN A 56 9.67 -39.64 186.57
CA ASN A 56 10.62 -39.09 185.59
C ASN A 56 11.43 -40.20 184.89
N LYS A 57 11.84 -41.25 185.62
CA LYS A 57 12.48 -42.42 185.02
C LYS A 57 11.57 -43.16 184.05
N ALA A 58 10.30 -43.35 184.41
CA ALA A 58 9.32 -43.98 183.53
C ALA A 58 9.05 -43.13 182.27
N MET A 59 8.99 -41.81 182.41
CA MET A 59 8.80 -40.88 181.28
C MET A 59 10.00 -40.90 180.33
N LEU A 60 11.23 -40.95 180.85
CA LEU A 60 12.45 -41.11 180.06
C LEU A 60 12.42 -42.40 179.24
N LEU A 61 12.12 -43.53 179.87
CA LEU A 61 12.02 -44.83 179.17
C LEU A 61 10.94 -44.83 178.09
N ASN A 62 9.80 -44.20 178.34
CA ASN A 62 8.76 -44.06 177.31
C ASN A 62 9.22 -43.17 176.15
N LYS A 63 9.98 -42.11 176.42
CA LYS A 63 10.52 -41.23 175.38
C LYS A 63 11.62 -41.91 174.56
N ASP A 64 12.48 -42.70 175.19
CA ASP A 64 13.49 -43.51 174.50
C ASP A 64 12.81 -44.54 173.57
N ARG A 65 11.75 -45.21 174.05
CA ARG A 65 10.96 -46.13 173.21
C ARG A 65 10.26 -45.41 172.06
N GLU A 66 9.71 -44.23 172.29
CA GLU A 66 9.09 -43.43 171.24
C GLU A 66 10.11 -43.02 170.18
N LEU A 67 11.34 -42.66 170.58
CA LEU A 67 12.44 -42.38 169.66
C LEU A 67 12.82 -43.61 168.83
N GLU A 68 12.96 -44.78 169.45
CA GLU A 68 13.22 -46.04 168.75
C GLU A 68 12.12 -46.36 167.73
N GLU A 69 10.85 -46.22 168.10
CA GLU A 69 9.72 -46.45 167.18
C GLU A 69 9.71 -45.47 166.01
N GLN A 70 10.10 -44.21 166.21
CA GLN A 70 10.22 -43.23 165.12
C GLN A 70 11.41 -43.52 164.22
N GLU A 71 12.54 -43.98 164.78
CA GLU A 71 13.71 -44.36 164.00
C GLU A 71 13.42 -45.60 163.15
N GLU A 72 12.72 -46.60 163.70
CA GLU A 72 12.26 -47.77 162.94
C GLU A 72 11.31 -47.38 161.80
N LYS A 73 10.33 -46.50 162.07
CA LYS A 73 9.43 -45.97 161.03
C LYS A 73 10.21 -45.24 159.94
N HIS A 74 11.16 -44.39 160.32
CA HIS A 74 11.99 -43.66 159.37
C HIS A 74 12.85 -44.61 158.50
N GLN A 75 13.41 -45.67 159.08
CA GLN A 75 14.15 -46.69 158.34
C GLN A 75 13.26 -47.44 157.33
N VAL A 76 12.02 -47.76 157.72
CA VAL A 76 11.03 -48.37 156.82
C VAL A 76 10.67 -47.40 155.69
N GLU A 77 10.41 -46.13 156.01
CA GLU A 77 10.12 -45.09 155.01
C GLU A 77 11.27 -44.94 154.01
N ILE A 78 12.52 -44.87 154.48
CA ILE A 78 13.71 -44.83 153.62
C ILE A 78 13.74 -46.04 152.68
N LYS A 79 13.48 -47.25 153.18
CA LYS A 79 13.44 -48.46 152.35
C LYS A 79 12.34 -48.38 151.28
N VAL A 80 11.15 -47.91 151.65
CA VAL A 80 10.03 -47.70 150.71
C VAL A 80 10.38 -46.65 149.66
N TYR A 81 10.94 -45.50 150.06
CA TYR A 81 11.38 -44.46 149.12
C TYR A 81 12.48 -44.95 148.19
N LYS A 82 13.46 -45.69 148.70
CA LYS A 82 14.52 -46.31 147.89
C LYS A 82 13.94 -47.28 146.87
N GLN A 83 12.94 -48.07 147.25
CA GLN A 83 12.26 -48.98 146.33
C GLN A 83 11.42 -48.22 145.28
N LYS A 84 10.73 -47.14 145.67
CA LYS A 84 9.99 -46.26 144.75
C LYS A 84 10.93 -45.62 143.72
N VAL A 85 12.08 -45.11 144.14
CA VAL A 85 13.09 -44.55 143.22
C VAL A 85 13.62 -45.62 142.27
N LYS A 86 13.93 -46.83 142.76
CA LYS A 86 14.35 -47.95 141.89
C LYS A 86 13.29 -48.31 140.85
N HIS A 87 12.02 -48.41 141.26
CA HIS A 87 10.93 -48.68 140.33
C HIS A 87 10.76 -47.56 139.31
N LEU A 88 10.80 -46.30 139.74
CA LEU A 88 10.71 -45.15 138.83
C LEU A 88 11.86 -45.11 137.82
N LEU A 89 13.09 -45.41 138.25
CA LEU A 89 14.25 -45.50 137.35
C LEU A 89 14.11 -46.66 136.35
N TYR A 90 13.62 -47.81 136.81
CA TYR A 90 13.38 -48.97 135.94
C TYR A 90 12.26 -48.69 134.92
N GLU A 91 11.16 -48.09 135.36
CA GLU A 91 10.06 -47.64 134.49
C GLU A 91 10.54 -46.59 133.49
N TYR A 92 11.33 -45.61 133.93
CA TYR A 92 11.91 -44.61 133.02
C TYR A 92 12.83 -45.27 131.98
N GLN A 93 13.72 -46.16 132.42
CA GLN A 93 14.62 -46.88 131.53
C GLN A 93 13.85 -47.76 130.53
N ASN A 94 12.82 -48.47 130.98
CA ASN A 94 11.95 -49.26 130.12
C ASN A 94 11.19 -48.39 129.13
N ASN A 95 10.63 -47.26 129.57
CA ASN A 95 9.92 -46.33 128.69
C ASN A 95 10.85 -45.73 127.63
N VAL A 96 12.07 -45.34 128.02
CA VAL A 96 13.10 -44.86 127.08
C VAL A 96 13.46 -45.97 126.08
N ALA A 97 13.72 -47.19 126.55
CA ALA A 97 14.03 -48.31 125.67
C ALA A 97 12.87 -48.65 124.71
N HIS A 98 11.63 -48.59 125.20
CA HIS A 98 10.43 -48.81 124.40
C HIS A 98 10.24 -47.71 123.36
N LEU A 99 10.43 -46.43 123.73
CA LEU A 99 10.37 -45.30 122.81
C LEU A 99 11.47 -45.39 121.74
N GLN A 100 12.70 -45.70 122.14
CA GLN A 100 13.82 -45.89 121.20
C GLN A 100 13.55 -47.05 120.24
N THR A 101 13.03 -48.18 120.74
CA THR A 101 12.68 -49.35 119.92
C THR A 101 11.51 -49.04 118.98
N SER A 102 10.48 -48.34 119.47
CA SER A 102 9.33 -47.92 118.65
C SER A 102 9.76 -46.94 117.56
N HIS A 103 10.61 -45.97 117.90
CA HIS A 103 11.12 -44.99 116.95
C HIS A 103 12.00 -45.65 115.88
N THR A 104 12.92 -46.53 116.29
CA THR A 104 13.76 -47.28 115.33
C THR A 104 12.93 -48.18 114.43
N LYS A 105 11.94 -48.91 114.96
CA LYS A 105 10.99 -49.69 114.14
C LYS A 105 10.24 -48.82 113.14
N SER A 106 9.68 -47.69 113.59
CA SER A 106 8.97 -46.74 112.72
C SER A 106 9.90 -46.22 111.63
N LEU A 107 11.13 -45.84 111.97
CA LEU A 107 12.11 -45.35 111.00
C LEU A 107 12.46 -46.42 109.98
N THR A 108 12.73 -47.66 110.42
CA THR A 108 13.01 -48.77 109.51
C THR A 108 11.84 -49.08 108.60
N GLN A 109 10.61 -49.06 109.13
CA GLN A 109 9.40 -49.30 108.34
C GLN A 109 9.19 -48.21 107.29
N THR A 110 9.33 -46.93 107.66
CA THR A 110 9.24 -45.83 106.69
C THR A 110 10.35 -45.90 105.64
N GLY A 111 11.56 -46.34 106.02
CA GLY A 111 12.66 -46.57 105.10
C GLY A 111 12.35 -47.68 104.09
N THR A 112 11.85 -48.82 104.56
CA THR A 112 11.46 -49.94 103.70
C THR A 112 10.30 -49.57 102.77
N GLU A 113 9.28 -48.87 103.27
CA GLU A 113 8.15 -48.40 102.47
C GLU A 113 8.61 -47.42 101.37
N HIS A 114 9.51 -46.50 101.71
CA HIS A 114 10.09 -45.58 100.73
C HIS A 114 10.92 -46.31 99.68
N ASP A 115 11.75 -47.29 100.07
CA ASP A 115 12.56 -48.08 99.13
C ASP A 115 11.68 -48.93 98.20
N GLU A 116 10.60 -49.50 98.71
CA GLU A 116 9.59 -50.21 97.92
C GLU A 116 8.92 -49.28 96.91
N GLN A 117 8.43 -48.11 97.36
CA GLN A 117 7.85 -47.10 96.47
C GLN A 117 8.84 -46.64 95.39
N GLN A 118 10.10 -46.41 95.76
CA GLN A 118 11.14 -46.01 94.81
C GLN A 118 11.41 -47.12 93.79
N SER A 119 11.38 -48.38 94.21
CA SER A 119 11.52 -49.55 93.33
C SER A 119 10.37 -49.64 92.33
N VAL A 120 9.12 -49.47 92.79
CA VAL A 120 7.92 -49.44 91.93
C VAL A 120 8.02 -48.29 90.93
N LEU A 121 8.29 -47.07 91.38
CA LEU A 121 8.44 -45.90 90.49
C LEU A 121 9.56 -46.10 89.44
N ARG A 122 10.66 -46.78 89.81
CA ARG A 122 11.71 -47.13 88.85
C ARG A 122 11.25 -48.15 87.82
N LYS A 123 10.43 -49.13 88.20
CA LYS A 123 9.84 -50.10 87.28
C LYS A 123 8.84 -49.41 86.35
N ASP A 124 7.94 -48.60 86.88
CA ASP A 124 6.94 -47.86 86.11
C ASP A 124 7.59 -46.90 85.11
N LYS A 125 8.63 -46.17 85.54
CA LYS A 125 9.43 -45.32 84.64
C LYS A 125 10.06 -46.11 83.50
N ARG A 126 10.51 -47.35 83.74
CA ARG A 126 11.07 -48.20 82.68
C ARG A 126 9.97 -48.72 81.75
N ALA A 127 8.83 -49.14 82.30
CA ALA A 127 7.68 -49.60 81.53
C ALA A 127 7.14 -48.48 80.62
N LEU A 128 6.90 -47.29 81.16
CA LEU A 128 6.45 -46.12 80.41
C LEU A 128 7.43 -45.71 79.30
N LYS A 129 8.74 -45.81 79.55
CA LYS A 129 9.75 -45.56 78.51
C LYS A 129 9.69 -46.58 77.37
N LEU A 130 9.39 -47.83 77.69
CA LEU A 130 9.31 -48.91 76.71
C LEU A 130 8.03 -48.76 75.88
N GLU A 131 6.90 -48.48 76.53
CA GLU A 131 5.62 -48.18 75.88
C GLU A 131 5.71 -46.93 74.97
N LEU A 132 6.36 -45.86 75.45
CA LEU A 132 6.64 -44.68 74.62
C LEU A 132 7.45 -45.07 73.38
N LYS A 133 8.46 -45.94 73.54
CA LYS A 133 9.30 -46.34 72.41
C LYS A 133 8.56 -47.23 71.41
N GLU A 134 7.71 -48.13 71.89
CA GLU A 134 6.84 -48.93 71.04
C GLU A 134 5.85 -48.05 70.26
N LEU A 135 5.27 -47.04 70.92
CA LEU A 135 4.37 -46.09 70.27
C LEU A 135 5.10 -45.24 69.22
N GLU A 136 6.30 -44.76 69.51
CA GLU A 136 7.16 -44.04 68.55
C GLU A 136 7.43 -44.89 67.31
N LEU A 137 7.84 -46.15 67.49
CA LEU A 137 8.13 -47.06 66.38
C LEU A 137 6.88 -47.38 65.55
N SER A 138 5.75 -47.62 66.22
CA SER A 138 4.46 -47.83 65.56
C SER A 138 4.04 -46.61 64.72
N HIS A 139 4.18 -45.41 65.27
CA HIS A 139 3.91 -44.17 64.52
C HIS A 139 4.87 -44.00 63.34
N GLU A 140 6.16 -44.31 63.52
CA GLU A 140 7.14 -44.25 62.44
C GLU A 140 6.79 -45.22 61.31
N ASP A 141 6.35 -46.44 61.64
CA ASP A 141 5.89 -47.44 60.67
C ASP A 141 4.63 -46.97 59.92
N VAL A 142 3.67 -46.35 60.62
CA VAL A 142 2.48 -45.76 59.98
C VAL A 142 2.87 -44.65 59.01
N VAL A 143 3.77 -43.74 59.40
CA VAL A 143 4.27 -42.68 58.52
C VAL A 143 5.01 -43.26 57.32
N ARG A 144 5.84 -44.29 57.53
CA ARG A 144 6.58 -44.96 56.45
C ARG A 144 5.62 -45.63 55.46
N ASN A 145 4.59 -46.30 55.95
CA ASN A 145 3.55 -46.92 55.13
C ASN A 145 2.72 -45.88 54.36
N LEU A 146 2.36 -44.77 54.98
CA LEU A 146 1.66 -43.66 54.31
C LEU A 146 2.49 -43.06 53.18
N LYS A 147 3.79 -42.80 53.43
CA LYS A 147 4.72 -42.30 52.40
C LYS A 147 4.84 -43.30 51.24
N SER A 148 5.04 -44.58 51.54
CA SER A 148 5.15 -45.62 50.52
C SER A 148 3.87 -45.75 49.67
N LYS A 149 2.69 -45.68 50.28
CA LYS A 149 1.41 -45.67 49.54
C LYS A 149 1.27 -44.43 48.66
N HIS A 150 1.62 -43.25 49.19
CA HIS A 150 1.58 -42.01 48.43
C HIS A 150 2.53 -42.04 47.22
N ASP A 151 3.76 -42.53 47.41
CA ASP A 151 4.73 -42.69 46.32
C ASP A 151 4.22 -43.68 45.26
N ALA A 152 3.57 -44.77 45.67
CA ALA A 152 2.95 -45.72 44.76
C ALA A 152 1.79 -45.10 43.96
N GLU A 153 0.92 -44.31 44.60
CA GLU A 153 -0.17 -43.58 43.94
C GLU A 153 0.35 -42.52 42.97
N ILE A 154 1.38 -41.74 43.36
CA ILE A 154 2.04 -40.78 42.48
C ILE A 154 2.61 -41.49 41.26
N ASN A 155 3.30 -42.62 41.44
CA ASN A 155 3.87 -43.38 40.33
C ASN A 155 2.78 -43.95 39.43
N ALA A 156 1.69 -44.48 39.97
CA ALA A 156 0.56 -44.96 39.19
C ALA A 156 -0.05 -43.82 38.34
N LEU A 157 -0.25 -42.64 38.93
CA LEU A 157 -0.72 -41.45 38.21
C LEU A 157 0.25 -41.02 37.11
N ARG A 158 1.56 -41.01 37.38
CA ARG A 158 2.59 -40.69 36.38
C ARG A 158 2.53 -41.64 35.19
N VAL A 159 2.47 -42.94 35.44
CA VAL A 159 2.36 -43.98 34.40
C VAL A 159 1.07 -43.80 33.59
N ASP A 160 -0.06 -43.53 34.25
CA ASP A 160 -1.34 -43.29 33.57
C ASP A 160 -1.34 -42.02 32.72
N PHE A 161 -0.72 -40.94 33.19
CA PHE A 161 -0.56 -39.71 32.41
C PHE A 161 0.37 -39.92 31.22
N GLU A 162 1.47 -40.65 31.41
CA GLU A 162 2.40 -40.96 30.33
C GLU A 162 1.74 -41.86 29.27
N ARG A 163 0.94 -42.85 29.70
CA ARG A 163 0.13 -43.67 28.79
C ARG A 163 -0.85 -42.80 28.00
N ARG A 164 -1.64 -41.97 28.67
CA ARG A 164 -2.61 -41.06 28.03
C ARG A 164 -1.94 -40.09 27.06
N ALA A 165 -0.77 -39.56 27.40
CA ALA A 165 0.01 -38.69 26.52
C ALA A 165 0.49 -39.43 25.27
N LYS A 166 1.05 -40.65 25.42
CA LYS A 166 1.48 -41.49 24.30
C LYS A 166 0.32 -41.91 23.39
N GLU A 167 -0.82 -42.26 23.96
CA GLU A 167 -2.05 -42.58 23.21
C GLU A 167 -2.55 -41.37 22.41
N LEU A 168 -2.57 -40.19 23.02
CA LEU A 168 -2.99 -38.95 22.38
C LEU A 168 -2.04 -38.57 21.24
N GLN A 169 -0.72 -38.64 21.48
CA GLN A 169 0.30 -38.40 20.47
C GLN A 169 0.14 -39.36 19.30
N THR A 170 0.04 -40.67 19.56
CA THR A 170 -0.15 -41.70 18.52
C THR A 170 -1.42 -41.46 17.71
N LYS A 171 -2.51 -41.04 18.36
CA LYS A 171 -3.78 -40.71 17.67
C LYS A 171 -3.61 -39.53 16.72
N TYR A 172 -2.92 -38.47 17.13
CA TYR A 172 -2.69 -37.32 16.28
C TYR A 172 -1.65 -37.58 15.18
N ASP A 173 -0.61 -38.37 15.45
CA ASP A 173 0.35 -38.79 14.42
C ASP A 173 -0.32 -39.61 13.33
N LYS A 174 -1.20 -40.55 13.70
CA LYS A 174 -2.01 -41.31 12.74
C LYS A 174 -2.93 -40.39 11.93
N LYS A 175 -3.61 -39.44 12.59
CA LYS A 175 -4.50 -38.49 11.90
C LYS A 175 -3.72 -37.60 10.93
N MET A 176 -2.55 -37.12 11.34
CA MET A 176 -1.67 -36.30 10.50
C MET A 176 -1.17 -37.09 9.29
N LYS A 177 -0.75 -38.34 9.49
CA LYS A 177 -0.34 -39.24 8.41
C LYS A 177 -1.48 -39.50 7.43
N SER A 178 -2.67 -39.84 7.93
CA SER A 178 -3.86 -40.05 7.08
C SER A 178 -4.18 -38.84 6.22
N ILE A 179 -4.17 -37.62 6.80
CA ILE A 179 -4.43 -36.38 6.05
C ILE A 179 -3.34 -36.16 4.98
N ARG A 180 -2.08 -36.44 5.31
CA ARG A 180 -0.98 -36.32 4.34
C ARG A 180 -1.15 -37.30 3.18
N ASP A 181 -1.45 -38.56 3.48
CA ASP A 181 -1.66 -39.61 2.48
C ASP A 181 -2.88 -39.29 1.60
N ASP A 182 -3.98 -38.78 2.18
CA ASP A 182 -5.18 -38.36 1.45
C ASP A 182 -4.90 -37.17 0.50
N LEU A 183 -4.16 -36.17 0.97
CA LEU A 183 -3.77 -35.02 0.15
C LEU A 183 -2.79 -35.42 -0.97
N GLU A 184 -1.86 -36.33 -0.70
CA GLU A 184 -0.95 -36.84 -1.71
C GLU A 184 -1.69 -37.66 -2.77
N LEU A 185 -2.68 -38.46 -2.36
CA LEU A 185 -3.54 -39.20 -3.28
C LEU A 185 -4.37 -38.26 -4.15
N ARG A 186 -4.99 -37.23 -3.57
CA ARG A 186 -5.72 -36.20 -4.33
C ARG A 186 -4.82 -35.52 -5.35
N ARG A 187 -3.62 -35.10 -4.94
CA ARG A 187 -2.64 -34.49 -5.85
C ARG A 187 -2.27 -35.44 -6.99
N LYS A 188 -2.02 -36.73 -6.70
CA LYS A 188 -1.70 -37.74 -7.73
C LYS A 188 -2.85 -37.94 -8.72
N ASN A 189 -4.09 -37.99 -8.22
CA ASN A 189 -5.28 -38.10 -9.06
C ASN A 189 -5.49 -36.87 -9.94
N GLU A 190 -5.35 -35.66 -9.39
CA GLU A 190 -5.46 -34.41 -10.15
C GLU A 190 -4.40 -34.34 -11.27
N ILE A 191 -3.16 -34.76 -10.98
CA ILE A 191 -2.09 -34.85 -11.98
C ILE A 191 -2.49 -35.83 -13.08
N HIS A 192 -2.94 -37.05 -12.73
CA HIS A 192 -3.37 -38.06 -13.72
C HIS A 192 -4.53 -37.56 -14.56
N GLU A 193 -5.54 -36.90 -13.98
CA GLU A 193 -6.66 -36.32 -14.73
C GLU A 193 -6.22 -35.23 -15.71
N ILE A 194 -5.26 -34.40 -15.30
CA ILE A 194 -4.68 -33.38 -16.18
C ILE A 194 -3.89 -34.03 -17.31
N GLU A 195 -3.06 -35.02 -17.01
CA GLU A 195 -2.28 -35.78 -17.98
C GLU A 195 -3.19 -36.48 -18.99
N GLU A 196 -4.22 -37.21 -18.55
CA GLU A 196 -5.21 -37.85 -19.41
C GLU A 196 -5.92 -36.84 -20.33
N ARG A 197 -6.35 -35.70 -19.78
CA ARG A 197 -6.98 -34.64 -20.59
C ARG A 197 -6.01 -34.07 -21.63
N LYS A 198 -4.75 -33.86 -21.27
CA LYS A 198 -3.72 -33.33 -22.17
C LYS A 198 -3.31 -34.35 -23.22
N ASN A 199 -3.15 -35.61 -22.86
CA ASN A 199 -2.92 -36.71 -23.79
C ASN A 199 -4.09 -36.86 -24.76
N GLY A 200 -5.33 -36.73 -24.28
CA GLY A 200 -6.52 -36.66 -25.13
C GLY A 200 -6.48 -35.51 -26.13
N GLN A 201 -6.10 -34.31 -25.70
CA GLN A 201 -5.92 -33.15 -26.60
C GLN A 201 -4.81 -33.37 -27.62
N ILE A 202 -3.67 -33.94 -27.21
CA ILE A 202 -2.55 -34.28 -28.11
C ILE A 202 -3.00 -35.28 -29.17
N ASN A 203 -3.68 -36.36 -28.76
CA ASN A 203 -4.19 -37.38 -29.68
C ASN A 203 -5.21 -36.81 -30.67
N ALA A 204 -6.11 -35.94 -30.21
CA ALA A 204 -7.07 -35.27 -31.08
C ALA A 204 -6.36 -34.35 -32.09
N LEU A 205 -5.35 -33.60 -31.64
CA LEU A 205 -4.54 -32.73 -32.50
C LEU A 205 -3.77 -33.55 -33.54
N MET A 206 -3.14 -34.65 -33.13
CA MET A 206 -2.45 -35.57 -34.03
C MET A 206 -3.40 -36.13 -35.10
N LYS A 207 -4.59 -36.58 -34.71
CA LYS A 207 -5.59 -37.10 -35.65
C LYS A 207 -6.07 -36.03 -36.63
N ASN A 208 -6.26 -34.80 -36.16
CA ASN A 208 -6.62 -33.68 -37.02
C ASN A 208 -5.51 -33.34 -38.02
N HIS A 209 -4.24 -33.34 -37.56
CA HIS A 209 -3.10 -33.16 -38.45
C HIS A 209 -3.00 -34.28 -39.48
N GLU A 210 -3.13 -35.54 -39.08
CA GLU A 210 -3.10 -36.69 -39.99
C GLU A 210 -4.22 -36.63 -41.03
N LYS A 211 -5.42 -36.20 -40.62
CA LYS A 211 -6.53 -35.95 -41.53
C LYS A 211 -6.20 -34.84 -42.52
N ALA A 212 -5.71 -33.69 -42.05
CA ALA A 212 -5.34 -32.57 -42.90
C ALA A 212 -4.21 -32.95 -43.88
N PHE A 213 -3.20 -33.71 -43.44
CA PHE A 213 -2.16 -34.23 -44.32
C PHE A 213 -2.71 -35.20 -45.37
N SER A 214 -3.66 -36.05 -44.98
CA SER A 214 -4.34 -36.95 -45.92
C SER A 214 -5.16 -36.19 -46.95
N GLU A 215 -5.91 -35.16 -46.52
CA GLU A 215 -6.67 -34.27 -47.42
C GLU A 215 -5.75 -33.53 -48.40
N ILE A 216 -4.62 -32.98 -47.93
CA ILE A 216 -3.61 -32.34 -48.78
C ILE A 216 -3.03 -33.35 -49.78
N LYS A 217 -2.65 -34.55 -49.31
CA LYS A 217 -2.10 -35.60 -50.17
C LYS A 217 -3.10 -36.02 -51.24
N ASN A 218 -4.37 -36.19 -50.88
CA ASN A 218 -5.44 -36.52 -51.81
C ASN A 218 -5.64 -35.39 -52.83
N TYR A 219 -5.68 -34.13 -52.41
CA TYR A 219 -5.78 -32.99 -53.30
C TYR A 219 -4.67 -32.97 -54.37
N TYR A 220 -3.41 -33.15 -53.96
CA TYR A 220 -2.30 -33.19 -54.92
C TYR A 220 -2.30 -34.46 -55.77
N ASN A 221 -2.69 -35.61 -55.22
CA ASN A 221 -2.86 -36.84 -55.99
C ASN A 221 -3.95 -36.71 -57.04
N ASP A 222 -5.09 -36.10 -56.72
CA ASP A 222 -6.20 -35.87 -57.64
C ASP A 222 -5.79 -34.93 -58.77
N ILE A 223 -5.07 -33.84 -58.46
CA ILE A 223 -4.49 -32.98 -59.49
C ILE A 223 -3.53 -33.77 -60.38
N THR A 224 -2.67 -34.60 -59.78
CA THR A 224 -1.70 -35.40 -60.54
C THR A 224 -2.39 -36.43 -61.42
N LEU A 225 -3.41 -37.13 -60.91
CA LEU A 225 -4.20 -38.10 -61.67
C LEU A 225 -5.00 -37.43 -62.78
N ASN A 226 -5.64 -36.28 -62.52
CA ASN A 226 -6.35 -35.51 -63.53
C ASN A 226 -5.40 -35.01 -64.63
N ASN A 227 -4.24 -34.48 -64.24
CA ASN A 227 -3.22 -34.05 -65.20
C ASN A 227 -2.68 -35.23 -66.01
N LEU A 228 -2.46 -36.40 -65.39
CA LEU A 228 -1.98 -37.60 -66.06
C LEU A 228 -3.04 -38.20 -66.99
N ALA A 229 -4.31 -38.20 -66.59
CA ALA A 229 -5.45 -38.58 -67.42
C ALA A 229 -5.60 -37.65 -68.63
N LEU A 230 -5.46 -36.32 -68.42
CA LEU A 230 -5.45 -35.34 -69.50
C LEU A 230 -4.27 -35.57 -70.47
N ILE A 231 -3.06 -35.79 -69.94
CA ILE A 231 -1.88 -36.11 -70.75
C ILE A 231 -2.10 -37.40 -71.54
N ASN A 232 -2.67 -38.44 -70.93
CA ASN A 232 -2.94 -39.70 -71.61
C ASN A 232 -4.02 -39.55 -72.68
N SER A 233 -5.09 -38.80 -72.42
CA SER A 233 -6.11 -38.47 -73.42
C SER A 233 -5.50 -37.72 -74.62
N LEU A 234 -4.61 -36.76 -74.36
CA LEU A 234 -3.93 -36.03 -75.43
C LEU A 234 -2.98 -36.94 -76.21
N LYS A 235 -2.26 -37.83 -75.52
CA LYS A 235 -1.40 -38.85 -76.18
C LYS A 235 -2.22 -39.83 -77.02
N GLU A 236 -3.36 -40.28 -76.53
CA GLU A 236 -4.25 -41.21 -77.26
C GLU A 236 -4.86 -40.53 -78.47
N GLN A 237 -5.28 -39.26 -78.37
CA GLN A 237 -5.70 -38.46 -79.53
C GLN A 237 -4.56 -38.31 -80.56
N VAL A 238 -3.33 -38.06 -80.12
CA VAL A 238 -2.16 -38.00 -81.01
C VAL A 238 -1.91 -39.36 -81.68
N GLU A 239 -2.02 -40.47 -80.96
CA GLU A 239 -1.82 -41.81 -81.49
C GLU A 239 -2.96 -42.24 -82.43
N GLU A 240 -4.20 -41.87 -82.14
CA GLU A 240 -5.33 -42.08 -83.05
C GLU A 240 -5.17 -41.25 -84.31
N MET A 241 -4.68 -40.00 -84.20
CA MET A 241 -4.33 -39.19 -85.37
C MET A 241 -3.21 -39.84 -86.18
N LYS A 242 -2.17 -40.39 -85.56
CA LYS A 242 -1.10 -41.14 -86.27
C LYS A 242 -1.61 -42.40 -86.95
N LYS A 243 -2.49 -43.18 -86.31
CA LYS A 243 -3.12 -44.36 -86.94
C LYS A 243 -4.05 -43.97 -88.09
N LYS A 244 -4.76 -42.84 -87.98
CA LYS A 244 -5.53 -42.26 -89.10
C LYS A 244 -4.59 -41.81 -90.22
N GLU A 245 -3.45 -41.23 -89.89
CA GLU A 245 -2.41 -40.83 -90.85
C GLU A 245 -1.82 -42.04 -91.58
N GLU A 246 -1.40 -43.10 -90.89
CA GLU A 246 -0.91 -44.34 -91.52
C GLU A 246 -1.99 -45.03 -92.38
N ARG A 247 -3.25 -45.05 -91.92
CA ARG A 247 -4.37 -45.58 -92.72
C ARG A 247 -4.61 -44.72 -93.95
N ASN A 248 -4.54 -43.40 -93.80
CA ASN A 248 -4.65 -42.47 -94.91
C ASN A 248 -3.45 -42.58 -95.85
N GLU A 249 -2.24 -42.87 -95.37
CA GLU A 249 -1.07 -43.11 -96.24
C GLU A 249 -1.23 -44.40 -97.04
N LYS A 250 -1.75 -45.48 -96.45
CA LYS A 250 -2.06 -46.71 -97.18
C LYS A 250 -3.19 -46.51 -98.21
N LEU A 251 -4.26 -45.82 -97.82
CA LEU A 251 -5.33 -45.40 -98.75
C LEU A 251 -4.79 -44.46 -99.83
N MET A 252 -3.88 -43.57 -99.48
CA MET A 252 -3.24 -42.64 -100.42
C MET A 252 -2.29 -43.39 -101.35
N ALA A 253 -1.60 -44.43 -100.93
CA ALA A 253 -0.78 -45.28 -101.79
C ALA A 253 -1.63 -46.04 -102.83
N ASP A 254 -2.77 -46.61 -102.41
CA ASP A 254 -3.74 -47.28 -103.30
C ASP A 254 -4.43 -46.26 -104.24
N ILE A 255 -4.78 -45.07 -103.73
CA ILE A 255 -5.32 -43.95 -104.52
C ILE A 255 -4.27 -43.36 -105.45
N VAL A 256 -2.98 -43.36 -105.12
CA VAL A 256 -1.88 -42.85 -105.98
C VAL A 256 -1.59 -43.82 -107.13
N ALA A 257 -1.71 -45.14 -106.91
CA ALA A 257 -1.63 -46.14 -107.97
C ALA A 257 -2.80 -46.01 -108.96
N GLU A 258 -4.02 -45.77 -108.47
CA GLU A 258 -5.22 -45.54 -109.29
C GLU A 258 -5.22 -44.13 -109.93
N ASN A 259 -4.68 -43.10 -109.24
CA ASN A 259 -4.50 -41.74 -109.78
C ASN A 259 -3.47 -41.73 -110.90
N LYS A 260 -2.36 -42.48 -110.84
CA LYS A 260 -1.39 -42.54 -111.95
C LYS A 260 -2.01 -43.04 -113.26
N ARG A 261 -3.07 -43.87 -113.19
CA ARG A 261 -3.84 -44.37 -114.34
C ARG A 261 -4.89 -43.38 -114.86
N LEU A 262 -5.35 -42.45 -114.01
CA LEU A 262 -6.38 -41.44 -114.30
C LEU A 262 -5.81 -40.01 -114.38
N SER A 263 -4.49 -39.84 -114.20
CA SER A 263 -3.81 -38.53 -114.05
C SER A 263 -3.70 -37.73 -115.34
N GLU A 264 -3.65 -38.38 -116.50
CA GLU A 264 -3.51 -37.69 -117.79
C GLU A 264 -4.84 -37.03 -118.23
N PRO A 265 -6.01 -37.70 -118.13
CA PRO A 265 -7.32 -37.06 -118.37
C PRO A 265 -7.72 -36.03 -117.31
N LEU A 266 -7.29 -36.21 -116.05
CA LEU A 266 -7.61 -35.31 -114.94
C LEU A 266 -6.75 -34.02 -114.94
N GLN A 267 -5.52 -34.06 -115.44
CA GLN A 267 -4.69 -32.85 -115.60
C GLN A 267 -5.26 -31.86 -116.63
N GLN A 268 -5.89 -32.34 -117.71
CA GLN A 268 -6.61 -31.48 -118.67
C GLN A 268 -7.89 -30.88 -118.06
N ALA A 269 -8.68 -31.67 -117.32
CA ALA A 269 -9.89 -31.17 -116.66
C ALA A 269 -9.62 -30.22 -115.48
N LEU A 270 -8.49 -30.38 -114.77
CA LEU A 270 -8.09 -29.50 -113.66
C LEU A 270 -7.49 -28.18 -114.13
N ALA A 271 -6.78 -28.13 -115.27
CA ALA A 271 -6.34 -26.87 -115.88
C ALA A 271 -7.53 -25.97 -116.27
N ASP A 272 -8.59 -26.57 -116.84
CA ASP A 272 -9.83 -25.86 -117.18
C ASP A 272 -10.63 -25.47 -115.92
N GLY A 273 -10.67 -26.33 -114.91
CA GLY A 273 -11.33 -26.05 -113.63
C GLY A 273 -10.65 -24.96 -112.79
N GLU A 274 -9.31 -24.89 -112.79
CA GLU A 274 -8.56 -23.86 -112.07
C GLU A 274 -8.66 -22.49 -112.78
N SER A 275 -8.67 -22.48 -114.12
CA SER A 275 -8.95 -21.28 -114.93
C SER A 275 -10.34 -20.70 -114.61
N LEU A 276 -11.38 -21.54 -114.60
CA LEU A 276 -12.75 -21.12 -114.30
C LEU A 276 -12.97 -20.73 -112.83
N ARG A 277 -12.30 -21.39 -111.85
CA ARG A 277 -12.38 -20.98 -110.42
C ARG A 277 -11.60 -19.71 -110.12
N LYS A 278 -10.45 -19.46 -110.76
CA LYS A 278 -9.77 -18.15 -110.71
C LYS A 278 -10.64 -17.07 -111.34
N GLN A 279 -11.31 -17.34 -112.47
CA GLN A 279 -12.27 -16.41 -113.07
C GLN A 279 -13.50 -16.17 -112.17
N LEU A 280 -14.03 -17.18 -111.49
CA LEU A 280 -15.16 -17.03 -110.55
C LEU A 280 -14.76 -16.28 -109.26
N GLY A 281 -13.58 -16.55 -108.72
CA GLY A 281 -13.03 -15.84 -107.56
C GLY A 281 -12.67 -14.38 -107.88
N ASN A 282 -12.12 -14.13 -109.06
CA ASN A 282 -11.95 -12.78 -109.60
C ASN A 282 -13.31 -12.12 -109.82
N TYR A 283 -14.29 -12.80 -110.44
CA TYR A 283 -15.64 -12.26 -110.62
C TYR A 283 -16.37 -11.94 -109.30
N GLN A 284 -16.18 -12.72 -108.23
CA GLN A 284 -16.75 -12.42 -106.91
C GLN A 284 -16.00 -11.29 -106.20
N LYS A 285 -14.66 -11.25 -106.29
CA LYS A 285 -13.85 -10.11 -105.82
C LYS A 285 -14.17 -8.84 -106.61
N ASP A 286 -14.41 -8.94 -107.91
CA ASP A 286 -14.80 -7.86 -108.80
C ASP A 286 -16.25 -7.48 -108.56
N LYS A 287 -17.15 -8.39 -108.21
CA LYS A 287 -18.54 -8.07 -107.82
C LYS A 287 -18.59 -7.34 -106.47
N MET A 288 -17.83 -7.78 -105.47
CA MET A 288 -17.70 -7.04 -104.20
C MET A 288 -16.93 -5.74 -104.37
N SER A 289 -15.84 -5.73 -105.15
CA SER A 289 -15.11 -4.51 -105.49
C SER A 289 -15.96 -3.56 -106.31
N LEU A 290 -16.83 -4.04 -107.20
CA LEU A 290 -17.79 -3.25 -107.99
C LEU A 290 -18.93 -2.77 -107.11
N GLN A 291 -19.39 -3.53 -106.13
CA GLN A 291 -20.40 -3.07 -105.18
C GLN A 291 -19.83 -2.01 -104.24
N ASN A 292 -18.63 -2.22 -103.71
CA ASN A 292 -17.90 -1.23 -102.91
C ASN A 292 -17.46 -0.02 -103.74
N SER A 293 -17.06 -0.22 -104.99
CA SER A 293 -16.73 0.86 -105.93
C SER A 293 -17.99 1.57 -106.38
N LYS A 294 -19.15 0.91 -106.55
CA LYS A 294 -20.43 1.58 -106.82
C LYS A 294 -20.93 2.37 -105.62
N ALA A 295 -20.76 1.86 -104.39
CA ALA A 295 -21.07 2.60 -103.18
C ALA A 295 -20.11 3.80 -103.01
N ARG A 296 -18.80 3.59 -103.20
CA ARG A 296 -17.81 4.67 -103.21
C ARG A 296 -18.03 5.65 -104.35
N LEU A 297 -18.40 5.20 -105.54
CA LEU A 297 -18.69 6.01 -106.72
C LEU A 297 -20.00 6.77 -106.54
N LYS A 298 -21.02 6.21 -105.88
CA LYS A 298 -22.23 6.95 -105.51
C LYS A 298 -21.91 8.08 -104.51
N VAL A 299 -21.10 7.78 -103.48
CA VAL A 299 -20.62 8.81 -102.53
C VAL A 299 -19.71 9.83 -103.23
N LEU A 300 -18.83 9.38 -104.13
CA LEU A 300 -17.98 10.26 -104.92
C LEU A 300 -18.80 11.06 -105.95
N GLU A 301 -19.89 10.54 -106.50
CA GLU A 301 -20.76 11.24 -107.44
C GLU A 301 -21.61 12.27 -106.70
N GLU A 302 -22.10 11.96 -105.50
CA GLU A 302 -22.75 12.93 -104.62
C GLU A 302 -21.76 14.01 -104.19
N SER A 303 -20.54 13.62 -103.79
CA SER A 303 -19.46 14.56 -103.46
C SER A 303 -18.94 15.31 -104.70
N HIS A 304 -18.94 14.72 -105.88
CA HIS A 304 -18.53 15.37 -107.12
C HIS A 304 -19.61 16.33 -107.56
N LYS A 305 -20.90 15.99 -107.47
CA LYS A 305 -22.00 16.93 -107.71
C LYS A 305 -21.99 18.08 -106.71
N SER A 306 -21.71 17.82 -105.42
CA SER A 306 -21.56 18.88 -104.42
C SER A 306 -20.34 19.76 -104.72
N LEU A 307 -19.18 19.16 -105.01
CA LEU A 307 -17.98 19.91 -105.41
C LEU A 307 -18.15 20.63 -106.74
N GLN A 308 -18.90 20.09 -107.69
CA GLN A 308 -19.13 20.67 -109.00
C GLN A 308 -20.09 21.85 -108.87
N TRP A 309 -21.11 21.74 -108.02
CA TRP A 309 -21.95 22.89 -107.63
C TRP A 309 -21.14 23.94 -106.88
N GLU A 310 -20.35 23.54 -105.88
CA GLU A 310 -19.46 24.45 -105.16
C GLU A 310 -18.44 25.11 -106.10
N HIS A 311 -17.87 24.36 -107.03
CA HIS A 311 -16.92 24.85 -108.04
C HIS A 311 -17.59 25.79 -109.02
N GLU A 312 -18.82 25.52 -109.45
CA GLU A 312 -19.58 26.41 -110.34
C GLU A 312 -19.99 27.69 -109.61
N VAL A 313 -20.39 27.60 -108.33
CA VAL A 313 -20.60 28.76 -107.45
C VAL A 313 -19.30 29.53 -107.23
N LEU A 314 -18.17 28.84 -107.03
CA LEU A 314 -16.86 29.48 -106.86
C LEU A 314 -16.37 30.09 -108.17
N GLN A 315 -16.62 29.47 -109.33
CA GLN A 315 -16.31 30.01 -110.64
C GLN A 315 -17.16 31.24 -110.94
N GLN A 316 -18.46 31.23 -110.61
CA GLN A 316 -19.31 32.41 -110.72
C GLN A 316 -18.83 33.53 -109.79
N ARG A 317 -18.52 33.22 -108.52
CA ARG A 317 -17.92 34.19 -107.59
C ARG A 317 -16.57 34.69 -108.08
N PHE A 318 -15.71 33.82 -108.59
CA PHE A 318 -14.39 34.18 -109.11
C PHE A 318 -14.52 35.03 -110.36
N ALA A 319 -15.40 34.68 -111.30
CA ALA A 319 -15.70 35.50 -112.47
C ALA A 319 -16.25 36.86 -112.07
N GLN A 320 -17.10 36.92 -111.04
CA GLN A 320 -17.61 38.19 -110.51
C GLN A 320 -16.53 39.02 -109.84
N VAL A 321 -15.69 38.41 -108.99
CA VAL A 321 -14.54 39.09 -108.35
C VAL A 321 -13.49 39.50 -109.39
N GLN A 322 -13.27 38.69 -110.41
CA GLN A 322 -12.35 38.99 -111.50
C GLN A 322 -12.90 40.14 -112.36
N LYS A 323 -14.22 40.16 -112.63
CA LYS A 323 -14.89 41.29 -113.26
C LYS A 323 -14.82 42.53 -112.39
N GLU A 324 -15.05 42.43 -111.08
CA GLU A 324 -14.93 43.54 -110.14
C GLU A 324 -13.49 44.07 -110.09
N ARG A 325 -12.49 43.17 -110.07
CA ARG A 325 -11.07 43.53 -110.16
C ARG A 325 -10.76 44.23 -111.47
N ASP A 326 -11.22 43.69 -112.60
CA ASP A 326 -10.98 44.25 -113.92
C ASP A 326 -11.69 45.59 -114.10
N ASP A 327 -12.92 45.73 -113.57
CA ASP A 327 -13.65 46.98 -113.52
C ASP A 327 -12.95 48.00 -112.61
N LEU A 328 -12.45 47.60 -111.45
CA LEU A 328 -11.64 48.43 -110.55
C LEU A 328 -10.31 48.82 -111.19
N TYR A 329 -9.65 47.91 -111.89
CA TYR A 329 -8.38 48.17 -112.58
C TYR A 329 -8.59 49.08 -113.79
N ASN A 330 -9.65 48.87 -114.56
CA ASN A 330 -10.04 49.75 -115.66
C ASN A 330 -10.50 51.12 -115.16
N GLN A 331 -11.24 51.19 -114.05
CA GLN A 331 -11.58 52.45 -113.39
C GLN A 331 -10.34 53.13 -112.85
N PHE A 332 -9.40 52.40 -112.26
CA PHE A 332 -8.13 52.95 -111.80
C PHE A 332 -7.32 53.50 -112.97
N LEU A 333 -7.14 52.73 -114.06
CA LEU A 333 -6.47 53.20 -115.26
C LEU A 333 -7.19 54.41 -115.86
N SER A 334 -8.52 54.39 -115.95
CA SER A 334 -9.31 55.54 -116.42
C SER A 334 -9.16 56.75 -115.51
N ARG A 335 -9.15 56.58 -114.19
CA ARG A 335 -8.93 57.65 -113.21
C ARG A 335 -7.51 58.18 -113.27
N VAL A 336 -6.51 57.31 -113.47
CA VAL A 336 -5.11 57.69 -113.66
C VAL A 336 -4.97 58.48 -114.95
N VAL A 337 -5.52 58.00 -116.07
CA VAL A 337 -5.53 58.74 -117.34
C VAL A 337 -6.30 60.04 -117.21
N GLU A 338 -7.45 60.09 -116.53
CA GLU A 338 -8.17 61.34 -116.25
C GLU A 338 -7.36 62.31 -115.39
N VAL A 339 -6.69 61.82 -114.33
CA VAL A 339 -5.82 62.64 -113.49
C VAL A 339 -4.63 63.13 -114.29
N GLN A 340 -4.04 62.29 -115.14
CA GLN A 340 -2.91 62.60 -116.01
C GLN A 340 -3.32 63.53 -117.15
N GLN A 341 -4.55 63.44 -117.66
CA GLN A 341 -5.15 64.39 -118.59
C GLN A 341 -5.51 65.70 -117.90
N LYS A 342 -6.01 65.69 -116.65
CA LYS A 342 -6.31 66.92 -115.89
C LYS A 342 -5.05 67.64 -115.43
N THR A 343 -4.01 66.90 -114.98
CA THR A 343 -2.69 67.47 -114.70
C THR A 343 -1.98 67.85 -115.98
N GLY A 344 -2.07 67.06 -117.04
CA GLY A 344 -1.59 67.40 -118.38
C GLY A 344 -2.25 68.65 -118.93
N PHE A 345 -3.57 68.81 -118.77
CA PHE A 345 -4.31 70.01 -119.16
C PHE A 345 -3.98 71.20 -118.26
N LYS A 346 -3.81 71.00 -116.94
CA LYS A 346 -3.29 72.05 -116.04
C LYS A 346 -1.88 72.47 -116.42
N ASN A 347 -1.00 71.52 -116.74
CA ASN A 347 0.37 71.77 -117.15
C ASN A 347 0.40 72.45 -118.51
N LEU A 348 -0.43 72.02 -119.47
CA LEU A 348 -0.59 72.68 -120.76
C LEU A 348 -1.18 74.09 -120.60
N MET A 349 -2.13 74.31 -119.68
CA MET A 349 -2.65 75.63 -119.35
C MET A 349 -1.59 76.50 -118.67
N LEU A 350 -0.77 75.92 -117.79
CA LEU A 350 0.35 76.61 -117.15
C LEU A 350 1.47 76.91 -118.15
N GLU A 351 1.74 76.01 -119.09
CA GLU A 351 2.66 76.22 -120.22
C GLU A 351 2.10 77.28 -121.14
N LYS A 352 0.83 77.22 -121.55
CA LYS A 352 0.17 78.29 -122.34
C LYS A 352 0.18 79.63 -121.59
N LYS A 353 0.00 79.61 -120.27
CA LYS A 353 0.07 80.82 -119.44
C LYS A 353 1.50 81.34 -119.29
N LEU A 354 2.48 80.44 -119.16
CA LEU A 354 3.90 80.77 -119.15
C LEU A 354 4.37 81.26 -120.51
N GLU A 355 3.90 80.67 -121.60
CA GLU A 355 4.16 81.06 -122.98
C GLU A 355 3.54 82.43 -123.21
N ALA A 356 2.27 82.65 -122.83
CA ALA A 356 1.63 83.96 -122.92
C ALA A 356 2.34 85.01 -122.04
N LEU A 357 2.77 84.64 -120.83
CA LEU A 357 3.58 85.52 -119.97
C LEU A 357 4.97 85.76 -120.56
N ARG A 358 5.60 84.79 -121.22
CA ARG A 358 6.87 84.92 -121.94
C ARG A 358 6.73 85.80 -123.16
N THR A 359 5.70 85.62 -123.98
CA THR A 359 5.41 86.51 -125.12
C THR A 359 5.05 87.91 -124.63
N SER A 360 4.36 88.03 -123.50
CA SER A 360 4.11 89.33 -122.87
C SER A 360 5.39 89.94 -122.32
N LEU A 361 6.29 89.14 -121.76
CA LEU A 361 7.60 89.56 -121.28
C LEU A 361 8.47 90.00 -122.47
N GLU A 362 8.62 89.19 -123.51
CA GLU A 362 9.32 89.54 -124.75
C GLU A 362 8.73 90.79 -125.41
N LYS A 363 7.39 90.93 -125.48
CA LYS A 363 6.77 92.17 -125.97
C LYS A 363 7.12 93.35 -125.08
N LYS A 364 7.11 93.17 -123.76
CA LYS A 364 7.49 94.22 -122.81
C LYS A 364 8.97 94.55 -122.90
N ASP A 365 9.85 93.57 -123.08
CA ASP A 365 11.29 93.74 -123.25
C ASP A 365 11.62 94.39 -124.59
N ILE A 366 10.96 94.02 -125.69
CA ILE A 366 11.08 94.68 -126.98
C ILE A 366 10.57 96.13 -126.87
N GLN A 367 9.40 96.36 -126.26
CA GLN A 367 8.89 97.72 -126.02
C GLN A 367 9.84 98.52 -125.13
N LEU A 368 10.43 97.90 -124.12
CA LEU A 368 11.36 98.55 -123.20
C LEU A 368 12.71 98.81 -123.88
N HIS A 369 13.20 97.93 -124.74
CA HIS A 369 14.37 98.16 -125.59
C HIS A 369 14.12 99.23 -126.65
N GLU A 370 12.95 99.25 -127.29
CA GLU A 370 12.58 100.27 -128.26
C GLU A 370 12.43 101.64 -127.58
N LEU A 371 11.78 101.70 -126.41
CA LEU A 371 11.71 102.91 -125.59
C LEU A 371 13.10 103.36 -125.10
N LEU A 372 13.97 102.44 -124.68
CA LEU A 372 15.35 102.76 -124.31
C LEU A 372 16.16 103.28 -125.51
N ALA A 373 15.99 102.71 -126.71
CA ALA A 373 16.65 103.17 -127.93
C ALA A 373 16.13 104.56 -128.38
N GLN A 374 14.83 104.81 -128.28
CA GLN A 374 14.20 106.07 -128.66
C GLN A 374 14.44 107.20 -127.65
N SER A 375 14.61 106.87 -126.37
CA SER A 375 14.57 107.88 -125.29
C SER A 375 15.86 108.68 -125.12
N HIS A 376 16.97 108.31 -125.76
CA HIS A 376 18.28 108.99 -125.60
C HIS A 376 18.66 109.20 -124.11
N VAL A 377 18.11 108.36 -123.22
CA VAL A 377 18.40 108.40 -121.79
C VAL A 377 19.71 107.67 -121.54
N ASP A 378 20.58 108.29 -120.77
CA ASP A 378 21.84 107.71 -120.34
C ASP A 378 21.61 106.35 -119.60
N PRO A 379 22.20 105.23 -120.08
CA PRO A 379 21.99 103.89 -119.54
C PRO A 379 22.26 103.74 -118.04
N ALA A 380 23.18 104.52 -117.47
CA ALA A 380 23.52 104.45 -116.04
C ALA A 380 22.38 104.99 -115.15
N THR A 381 21.66 106.00 -115.64
CA THR A 381 20.58 106.65 -114.89
C THR A 381 19.33 105.75 -114.83
N ALA A 382 19.01 105.04 -115.92
CA ALA A 382 17.88 104.11 -115.98
C ALA A 382 18.03 102.91 -115.02
N ALA A 383 19.24 102.34 -114.91
CA ALA A 383 19.51 101.20 -114.04
C ALA A 383 19.33 101.53 -112.53
N SER A 384 19.68 102.74 -112.11
CA SER A 384 19.57 103.19 -110.71
C SER A 384 18.12 103.32 -110.23
N ILE A 385 17.23 103.83 -111.10
CA ILE A 385 15.81 104.01 -110.78
C ILE A 385 15.13 102.65 -110.62
N SER A 386 15.42 101.70 -111.51
CA SER A 386 14.83 100.36 -111.48
C SER A 386 15.12 99.65 -110.14
N LYS A 387 16.36 99.71 -109.66
CA LYS A 387 16.78 99.04 -108.42
C LYS A 387 16.02 99.54 -107.18
N LYS A 388 15.74 100.84 -107.09
CA LYS A 388 15.03 101.43 -105.93
C LYS A 388 13.57 100.98 -105.83
N LEU A 389 12.93 100.69 -106.96
CA LEU A 389 11.53 100.29 -106.99
C LEU A 389 11.35 98.86 -106.44
N ASP A 390 12.29 97.97 -106.76
CA ASP A 390 12.27 96.56 -106.31
C ASP A 390 12.31 96.45 -104.77
N GLU A 391 13.16 97.24 -104.10
CA GLU A 391 13.32 97.20 -102.64
C GLU A 391 12.02 97.57 -101.88
N ILE A 392 11.17 98.45 -102.43
CA ILE A 392 9.91 98.88 -101.78
C ILE A 392 8.85 97.77 -101.82
N ILE A 393 8.80 97.00 -102.91
CA ILE A 393 7.79 95.96 -103.12
C ILE A 393 8.00 94.83 -102.10
N ASP A 394 9.25 94.45 -101.82
CA ASP A 394 9.56 93.38 -100.88
C ASP A 394 9.13 93.69 -99.44
N ALA A 395 9.30 94.94 -98.99
CA ALA A 395 8.95 95.35 -97.64
C ALA A 395 7.44 95.21 -97.35
N LYS A 396 6.57 95.53 -98.32
CA LYS A 396 5.11 95.45 -98.15
C LYS A 396 4.59 94.02 -98.04
N ASN A 397 5.22 93.08 -98.73
CA ASN A 397 4.82 91.67 -98.71
C ASN A 397 5.12 90.97 -97.37
N LEU A 398 6.06 91.49 -96.57
CA LEU A 398 6.35 90.96 -95.25
C LEU A 398 5.24 91.31 -94.25
N GLN A 399 4.78 92.56 -94.27
CA GLN A 399 3.80 93.11 -93.31
C GLN A 399 2.43 92.40 -93.34
N ILE A 400 2.02 91.93 -94.52
CA ILE A 400 0.75 91.18 -94.69
C ILE A 400 0.77 89.85 -93.94
N ARG A 401 1.93 89.19 -93.85
CA ARG A 401 2.03 87.86 -93.24
C ARG A 401 1.90 87.90 -91.71
N GLU A 402 2.38 88.95 -91.06
CA GLU A 402 2.35 89.06 -89.59
C GLU A 402 0.91 89.21 -89.05
N LEU A 403 0.10 90.10 -89.65
CA LEU A 403 -1.27 90.36 -89.21
C LEU A 403 -2.18 89.14 -89.27
N GLN A 404 -1.92 88.23 -90.21
CA GLN A 404 -2.69 87.00 -90.36
C GLN A 404 -2.47 86.02 -89.20
N LEU A 405 -1.31 86.06 -88.54
CA LEU A 405 -0.94 85.15 -87.47
C LEU A 405 -1.62 85.51 -86.13
N ASP A 406 -1.77 86.80 -85.85
CA ASP A 406 -2.40 87.28 -84.61
C ASP A 406 -3.90 86.95 -84.55
N LEU A 407 -4.60 87.04 -85.67
CA LEU A 407 -6.02 86.68 -85.77
C LEU A 407 -6.27 85.23 -85.31
N ALA A 408 -5.40 84.30 -85.71
CA ALA A 408 -5.55 82.88 -85.38
C ALA A 408 -5.40 82.60 -83.87
N ARG A 409 -4.58 83.38 -83.14
CA ARG A 409 -4.38 83.20 -81.69
C ARG A 409 -5.63 83.53 -80.87
N VAL A 410 -6.30 84.64 -81.19
CA VAL A 410 -7.47 85.12 -80.44
C VAL A 410 -8.66 84.15 -80.58
N THR A 411 -8.89 83.63 -81.79
CA THR A 411 -9.99 82.71 -82.05
C THR A 411 -9.86 81.39 -81.27
N LYS A 412 -8.63 80.91 -81.04
CA LYS A 412 -8.40 79.70 -80.25
C LYS A 412 -8.79 79.89 -78.78
N ALA A 413 -8.38 81.00 -78.16
CA ALA A 413 -8.69 81.29 -76.75
C ALA A 413 -10.21 81.37 -76.49
N HIS A 414 -10.96 81.93 -77.44
CA HIS A 414 -12.43 82.00 -77.39
C HIS A 414 -13.08 80.60 -77.34
N ASN A 415 -12.66 79.69 -78.20
CA ASN A 415 -13.24 78.34 -78.27
C ASN A 415 -12.92 77.49 -77.04
N ASP A 416 -11.75 77.66 -76.43
CA ASP A 416 -11.35 76.92 -75.23
C ASP A 416 -12.19 77.35 -74.00
N LEU A 417 -12.53 78.64 -73.90
CA LEU A 417 -13.41 79.16 -72.84
C LEU A 417 -14.84 78.60 -72.91
N ILE A 418 -15.38 78.42 -74.13
CA ILE A 418 -16.71 77.82 -74.32
C ILE A 418 -16.75 76.38 -73.77
N ARG A 419 -15.71 75.60 -74.04
CA ARG A 419 -15.62 74.20 -73.59
C ARG A 419 -15.54 74.08 -72.07
N THR A 420 -14.80 74.95 -71.40
CA THR A 420 -14.69 74.92 -69.92
C THR A 420 -16.01 75.27 -69.24
N PHE A 421 -16.76 76.23 -69.77
CA PHE A 421 -18.11 76.53 -69.25
C PHE A 421 -19.09 75.37 -69.44
N GLN A 422 -19.11 74.75 -70.63
CA GLN A 422 -19.96 73.59 -70.88
C GLN A 422 -19.67 72.43 -69.92
N ALA A 423 -18.39 72.16 -69.64
CA ALA A 423 -18.00 71.13 -68.69
C ALA A 423 -18.52 71.41 -67.26
N LYS A 424 -18.45 72.67 -66.80
CA LYS A 424 -18.91 73.05 -65.46
C LYS A 424 -20.43 72.97 -65.30
N MET A 425 -21.18 73.17 -66.37
CA MET A 425 -22.64 73.05 -66.36
C MET A 425 -23.09 71.60 -66.23
N VAL A 426 -22.46 70.68 -66.97
CA VAL A 426 -22.71 69.24 -66.83
C VAL A 426 -22.40 68.75 -65.42
N GLU A 427 -21.31 69.23 -64.81
CA GLU A 427 -20.91 68.85 -63.45
C GLU A 427 -21.97 69.22 -62.39
N ASN A 428 -22.69 70.33 -62.58
CA ASN A 428 -23.76 70.76 -61.69
C ASN A 428 -25.13 70.13 -62.02
N GLY A 429 -25.16 69.11 -62.87
CA GLY A 429 -26.38 68.40 -63.23
C GLY A 429 -27.33 69.19 -64.12
N ILE A 430 -26.85 70.27 -64.76
CA ILE A 430 -27.63 71.04 -65.74
C ILE A 430 -27.31 70.47 -67.14
N PRO A 431 -28.25 69.79 -67.81
CA PRO A 431 -28.04 69.29 -69.15
C PRO A 431 -27.77 70.45 -70.12
N ILE A 432 -26.70 70.34 -70.93
CA ILE A 432 -26.30 71.39 -71.89
C ILE A 432 -27.43 71.70 -72.89
N ASP A 433 -28.30 70.73 -73.16
CA ASP A 433 -29.41 70.87 -74.10
C ASP A 433 -30.55 71.77 -73.60
N ASP A 434 -30.63 72.07 -72.29
CA ASP A 434 -31.64 72.98 -71.72
C ASP A 434 -31.24 74.48 -71.84
N LEU A 435 -30.02 74.78 -72.30
CA LEU A 435 -29.60 76.14 -72.63
C LEU A 435 -30.31 76.62 -73.90
N THR A 436 -31.21 77.58 -73.76
CA THR A 436 -31.87 78.25 -74.89
C THR A 436 -30.91 79.00 -75.83
N LEU A 437 -29.67 79.26 -75.40
CA LEU A 437 -28.64 79.94 -76.21
C LEU A 437 -27.38 79.06 -76.33
N LYS A 438 -27.04 78.66 -77.57
CA LYS A 438 -25.82 77.91 -77.90
C LYS A 438 -24.67 78.87 -78.26
N PRO A 439 -23.49 78.77 -77.63
CA PRO A 439 -22.35 79.63 -77.97
C PRO A 439 -21.79 79.32 -79.37
N LEU A 440 -21.44 80.36 -80.13
CA LEU A 440 -20.84 80.23 -81.47
C LEU A 440 -19.35 79.90 -81.36
N VAL A 441 -18.98 78.69 -81.80
CA VAL A 441 -17.58 78.26 -81.95
C VAL A 441 -17.03 78.84 -83.24
N THR A 442 -15.98 79.66 -83.15
CA THR A 442 -15.40 80.34 -84.31
C THR A 442 -14.32 79.47 -84.95
N ASN A 443 -14.49 79.13 -86.23
CA ASN A 443 -13.46 78.41 -86.99
C ASN A 443 -12.31 79.38 -87.32
N ALA A 444 -11.26 79.40 -86.50
CA ALA A 444 -10.01 79.97 -86.97
C ALA A 444 -9.43 79.03 -88.02
N THR A 445 -9.31 79.53 -89.25
CA THR A 445 -8.41 78.95 -90.25
C THR A 445 -7.04 78.89 -89.62
N ILE A 446 -6.61 77.69 -89.20
CA ILE A 446 -5.22 77.42 -88.83
C ILE A 446 -4.43 77.69 -90.11
N LEU A 447 -3.79 78.86 -90.20
CA LEU A 447 -2.83 79.07 -91.27
C LEU A 447 -1.77 77.98 -91.12
N PRO A 448 -1.46 77.25 -92.20
CA PRO A 448 -0.49 76.18 -92.13
C PRO A 448 0.82 76.74 -91.62
N VAL A 449 1.35 76.13 -90.56
CA VAL A 449 2.72 76.34 -90.11
C VAL A 449 3.60 76.03 -91.32
N VAL A 450 4.13 77.07 -91.97
CA VAL A 450 5.21 76.89 -92.93
C VAL A 450 6.41 76.48 -92.09
N SER A 451 6.68 75.19 -92.02
CA SER A 451 7.97 74.67 -91.63
C SER A 451 8.98 75.18 -92.65
N LEU A 452 9.67 76.27 -92.34
CA LEU A 452 10.93 76.61 -92.98
C LEU A 452 11.91 75.49 -92.61
N LYS A 453 12.22 74.64 -93.60
CA LYS A 453 13.53 73.98 -93.68
C LYS A 453 14.46 74.89 -94.44
#